data_AF-A0A3Q2PF30-F1
#
_entry.id   AF-A0A3Q2PF30-F1
#
_cell.length_a   1.000
_cell.length_b   1.000
_cell.length_c   1.000
_cell.angle_alpha   90.00
_cell.angle_beta   90.00
_cell.angle_gamma   90.00
#
_symmetry.space_group_name_H-M   'P 1'
#
loop_
_entity.id
_entity.type
_entity.pdbx_description
1 polymer ?
#
loop_
_entity_poly.entity_id
_entity_poly.type
_entity_poly.pdbx_seq_one_letter_code
_entity_poly.pdbx_strand_id
1 'polypeptide(L)'
;MIEVLFFGCFLTFVNADGVADVVLSCSLVEEGAGLGGMGGGALFTRTPATLVLRDVPVGPDESLDTLTPFVPPSVPDPDLILFENKGDSFFLQRLASVSVKSAPFVLNLSRSVPAVSSAEIPNAVMLLHADCNELEVMCEISRYAPRGLPERSDPAYFMVSLSVEGLDISTSLILQTLPVEKDQSTLTQNKLSLPLSQSGTLQTKVIFLVFSNINSVSAPLRGDVLLNCGFKQEETSLAPEVGLEWRLQHRGKGRKVLEMKRELDNTEGATVVHGERKGSSVDAAQALREGNVSMSLTELKVGDEGTYICTVNLGNFHAQQVIQLHIVQPPQVSLSEEKLILQKSSPQTLSCHCAKYYPLDTQMEWFFLPPTESEPKLFPNQGSLSSHRQHGDGTFSLSSHITIPPSFSPGTKITCKVSHPAMDEPLYVSIVVESPQPDSYWWVLGFLVVTVLFFYQVMK
;
A
#
# COMPACT_ATOMS: atom_id res chain seq x y z
N MET A 1 54.89 26.29 3.00
CA MET A 1 53.73 27.16 2.72
C MET A 1 52.74 26.29 1.99
N ILE A 2 51.60 26.08 2.63
CA ILE A 2 50.55 25.11 2.29
C ILE A 2 49.77 25.66 1.10
N GLU A 3 49.61 24.89 0.04
CA GLU A 3 48.49 25.07 -0.89
C GLU A 3 47.56 23.86 -0.80
N VAL A 4 46.30 24.18 -0.48
CA VAL A 4 45.22 23.28 -0.10
C VAL A 4 44.48 22.80 -1.35
N LEU A 5 44.24 21.49 -1.41
CA LEU A 5 43.28 20.83 -2.29
C LEU A 5 41.90 21.50 -2.23
N PHE A 6 41.29 21.76 -3.39
CA PHE A 6 39.84 21.62 -3.55
C PHE A 6 39.56 20.67 -4.71
N PHE A 7 39.48 19.37 -4.37
CA PHE A 7 38.89 18.34 -5.23
C PHE A 7 37.37 18.58 -5.20
N GLY A 8 36.85 19.21 -6.25
CA GLY A 8 35.40 19.30 -6.48
C GLY A 8 34.89 17.93 -6.91
N CYS A 9 34.40 17.16 -5.94
CA CYS A 9 33.66 15.93 -6.16
C CYS A 9 32.31 16.25 -6.83
N PHE A 10 32.19 15.97 -8.13
CA PHE A 10 30.90 15.70 -8.77
C PHE A 10 30.95 14.27 -9.34
N LEU A 11 30.95 13.30 -8.41
CA LEU A 11 30.59 11.92 -8.69
C LEU A 11 29.06 11.86 -8.78
N THR A 12 28.51 11.87 -10.00
CA THR A 12 27.26 11.16 -10.27
C THR A 12 27.61 9.97 -11.16
N PHE A 13 28.24 8.97 -10.54
CA PHE A 13 28.28 7.63 -11.10
C PHE A 13 26.88 7.04 -10.97
N VAL A 14 26.12 7.06 -12.06
CA VAL A 14 25.06 6.07 -12.27
C VAL A 14 25.73 4.95 -13.08
N ASN A 15 26.28 3.96 -12.38
CA ASN A 15 26.75 2.72 -12.98
C ASN A 15 25.52 1.86 -13.29
N ALA A 16 25.00 1.97 -14.50
CA ALA A 16 24.13 0.96 -15.10
C ALA A 16 24.87 0.43 -16.33
N ASP A 17 25.38 -0.81 -16.28
CA ASP A 17 26.24 -1.37 -17.33
C ASP A 17 25.45 -2.22 -18.36
N GLY A 18 24.12 -2.30 -18.25
CA GLY A 18 23.26 -3.05 -19.17
C GLY A 18 21.84 -2.53 -19.32
N VAL A 19 21.20 -2.92 -20.43
CA VAL A 19 19.78 -2.68 -20.73
C VAL A 19 19.09 -3.99 -21.10
N ALA A 20 17.81 -4.13 -20.77
CA ALA A 20 17.00 -5.30 -21.08
C ALA A 20 15.59 -4.93 -21.53
N ASP A 21 14.92 -5.84 -22.24
CA ASP A 21 13.53 -5.67 -22.65
C ASP A 21 12.60 -6.38 -21.65
N VAL A 22 11.55 -5.70 -21.20
CA VAL A 22 10.48 -6.31 -20.38
C VAL A 22 9.28 -6.58 -21.27
N VAL A 23 8.77 -7.82 -21.26
CA VAL A 23 7.57 -8.22 -22.02
C VAL A 23 6.47 -8.58 -21.04
N LEU A 24 5.38 -7.83 -21.05
CA LEU A 24 4.24 -8.01 -20.15
C LEU A 24 3.02 -8.54 -20.90
N SER A 25 2.40 -9.58 -20.34
CA SER A 25 1.10 -10.08 -20.77
C SER A 25 0.01 -9.17 -20.20
N CYS A 26 -0.71 -8.46 -21.07
CA CYS A 26 -1.69 -7.45 -20.69
C CYS A 26 -3.08 -7.79 -21.25
N SER A 27 -4.11 -7.17 -20.68
CA SER A 27 -5.46 -7.18 -21.24
C SER A 27 -5.85 -5.78 -21.69
N LEU A 28 -6.20 -5.61 -22.97
CA LEU A 28 -6.89 -4.41 -23.46
C LEU A 28 -8.34 -4.46 -22.98
N VAL A 29 -8.71 -3.52 -22.11
CA VAL A 29 -10.02 -3.37 -21.50
C VAL A 29 -10.81 -2.28 -22.24
N GLU A 30 -12.01 -2.63 -22.68
CA GLU A 30 -12.95 -1.72 -23.32
C GLU A 30 -14.33 -1.83 -22.69
N GLU A 31 -15.07 -0.72 -22.68
CA GLU A 31 -16.46 -0.69 -22.28
C GLU A 31 -17.28 -1.50 -23.31
N GLY A 32 -17.95 -2.56 -22.85
CA GLY A 32 -18.73 -3.42 -23.71
C GLY A 32 -20.06 -2.77 -24.07
N ALA A 33 -20.46 -2.94 -25.34
CA ALA A 33 -21.76 -2.52 -25.83
C ALA A 33 -22.88 -3.45 -25.30
N GLY A 34 -23.26 -3.28 -24.02
CA GLY A 34 -24.45 -3.88 -23.45
C GLY A 34 -25.64 -2.94 -23.56
N LEU A 35 -26.75 -3.38 -24.16
CA LEU A 35 -28.02 -2.65 -24.08
C LEU A 35 -28.41 -2.51 -22.60
N GLY A 36 -28.46 -1.28 -22.11
CA GLY A 36 -28.86 -0.94 -20.75
C GLY A 36 -30.27 -1.44 -20.43
N GLY A 37 -30.36 -2.60 -19.79
CA GLY A 37 -31.52 -3.06 -19.04
C GLY A 37 -31.39 -2.67 -17.56
N MET A 38 -32.52 -2.54 -16.87
CA MET A 38 -32.68 -2.02 -15.48
C MET A 38 -32.00 -2.84 -14.35
N GLY A 39 -30.93 -3.58 -14.64
CA GLY A 39 -30.11 -4.27 -13.66
C GLY A 39 -28.99 -5.04 -14.34
N GLY A 40 -27.82 -4.44 -14.52
CA GLY A 40 -26.66 -5.10 -15.10
C GLY A 40 -25.44 -4.20 -15.04
N GLY A 41 -24.39 -4.63 -14.34
CA GLY A 41 -23.11 -3.92 -14.29
C GLY A 41 -22.51 -3.76 -15.68
N ALA A 42 -21.65 -2.76 -15.86
CA ALA A 42 -20.91 -2.57 -17.10
C ALA A 42 -20.20 -3.87 -17.50
N LEU A 43 -20.55 -4.41 -18.67
CA LEU A 43 -19.87 -5.56 -19.24
C LEU A 43 -18.56 -5.04 -19.85
N PHE A 44 -17.40 -5.40 -19.32
CA PHE A 44 -16.12 -5.04 -19.92
C PHE A 44 -15.66 -6.15 -20.85
N THR A 45 -15.15 -5.79 -22.03
CA THR A 45 -14.48 -6.75 -22.90
C THR A 45 -12.98 -6.71 -22.65
N ARG A 46 -12.35 -7.88 -22.51
CA ARG A 46 -10.91 -8.03 -22.33
C ARG A 46 -10.33 -8.75 -23.55
N THR A 47 -9.42 -8.08 -24.24
CA THR A 47 -8.70 -8.66 -25.40
C THR A 47 -7.23 -8.84 -25.02
N PRO A 48 -6.62 -10.01 -25.26
CA PRO A 48 -5.20 -10.20 -24.99
C PRO A 48 -4.35 -9.16 -25.74
N ALA A 49 -3.39 -8.57 -25.05
CA ALA A 49 -2.43 -7.62 -25.57
C ALA A 49 -1.06 -7.86 -24.94
N THR A 50 -0.01 -7.37 -25.58
CA THR A 50 1.36 -7.46 -25.07
C THR A 50 1.96 -6.06 -25.02
N LEU A 51 2.55 -5.71 -23.89
CA LEU A 51 3.33 -4.47 -23.73
C LEU A 51 4.81 -4.83 -23.63
N VAL A 52 5.61 -4.28 -24.54
CA VAL A 52 7.07 -4.42 -24.54
C VAL A 52 7.68 -3.09 -24.12
N LEU A 53 8.41 -3.09 -23.01
CA LEU A 53 9.23 -1.96 -22.56
C LEU A 53 10.66 -2.20 -23.03
N ARG A 54 11.13 -1.41 -23.99
CA ARG A 54 12.49 -1.50 -24.51
C ARG A 54 13.50 -0.79 -23.63
N ASP A 55 14.73 -1.29 -23.63
CA ASP A 55 15.91 -0.63 -23.08
C ASP A 55 15.78 -0.23 -21.59
N VAL A 56 15.17 -1.07 -20.77
CA VAL A 56 15.05 -0.86 -19.32
C VAL A 56 16.44 -0.97 -18.68
N PRO A 57 16.89 0.05 -17.92
CA PRO A 57 18.22 0.04 -17.31
C PRO A 57 18.33 -1.06 -16.24
N VAL A 58 19.46 -1.76 -16.24
CA VAL A 58 19.75 -2.86 -15.32
C VAL A 58 20.91 -2.48 -14.39
N GLY A 59 20.81 -2.90 -13.11
CA GLY A 59 21.85 -2.64 -12.11
C GLY A 59 23.17 -3.35 -12.45
N PRO A 60 24.32 -2.86 -11.92
CA PRO A 60 25.64 -3.39 -12.25
C PRO A 60 25.91 -4.81 -11.71
N ASP A 61 25.08 -5.30 -10.79
CA ASP A 61 25.22 -6.61 -10.15
C ASP A 61 24.45 -7.74 -10.87
N GLU A 62 23.73 -7.45 -11.96
CA GLU A 62 22.91 -8.44 -12.68
C GLU A 62 23.61 -9.01 -13.92
N SER A 63 23.56 -10.34 -14.07
CA SER A 63 24.14 -11.04 -15.23
C SER A 63 23.21 -10.97 -16.44
N LEU A 64 23.60 -10.18 -17.44
CA LEU A 64 22.87 -9.99 -18.71
C LEU A 64 22.74 -11.26 -19.57
N ASP A 65 23.51 -12.31 -19.29
CA ASP A 65 23.56 -13.55 -20.06
C ASP A 65 22.25 -14.38 -20.01
N THR A 66 21.33 -14.03 -19.12
CA THR A 66 20.01 -14.70 -18.96
C THR A 66 18.84 -13.95 -19.58
N LEU A 67 19.05 -12.71 -20.06
CA LEU A 67 17.99 -11.85 -20.57
C LEU A 67 17.98 -11.90 -22.10
N THR A 68 16.98 -12.57 -22.68
CA THR A 68 16.81 -12.61 -24.13
C THR A 68 16.12 -11.34 -24.62
N PRO A 69 16.68 -10.61 -25.60
CA PRO A 69 16.04 -9.42 -26.16
C PRO A 69 14.74 -9.79 -26.87
N PHE A 70 13.75 -8.90 -26.83
CA PHE A 70 12.48 -9.14 -27.50
C PHE A 70 12.67 -9.11 -29.02
N VAL A 71 12.30 -10.20 -29.69
CA VAL A 71 12.29 -10.29 -31.15
C VAL A 71 10.83 -10.21 -31.63
N PRO A 72 10.42 -9.13 -32.32
CA PRO A 72 9.07 -9.05 -32.85
C PRO A 72 8.80 -10.16 -33.88
N PRO A 73 7.53 -10.55 -34.09
CA PRO A 73 7.17 -11.58 -35.06
C PRO A 73 7.71 -11.26 -36.46
N SER A 74 8.25 -12.28 -37.15
CA SER A 74 8.78 -12.13 -38.50
C SER A 74 7.71 -11.84 -39.56
N VAL A 75 6.45 -12.17 -39.26
CA VAL A 75 5.28 -11.83 -40.06
C VAL A 75 4.33 -11.00 -39.19
N PRO A 76 4.05 -9.73 -39.54
CA PRO A 76 3.08 -8.90 -38.83
C PRO A 76 1.68 -9.52 -38.87
N ASP A 77 1.05 -9.65 -37.71
CA ASP A 77 -0.36 -10.07 -37.59
C ASP A 77 -1.20 -8.88 -37.10
N PRO A 78 -2.14 -8.35 -37.92
CA PRO A 78 -2.96 -7.20 -37.53
C PRO A 78 -4.00 -7.52 -36.45
N ASP A 79 -4.25 -8.79 -36.14
CA ASP A 79 -5.15 -9.21 -35.05
C ASP A 79 -4.47 -9.23 -33.68
N LEU A 80 -3.13 -9.30 -33.64
CA LEU A 80 -2.37 -9.21 -32.40
C LEU A 80 -2.15 -7.74 -31.99
N ILE A 81 -2.26 -7.48 -30.69
CA ILE A 81 -2.10 -6.14 -30.12
C ILE A 81 -0.77 -6.07 -29.37
N LEU A 82 0.26 -5.58 -30.05
CA LEU A 82 1.61 -5.44 -29.49
C LEU A 82 1.97 -3.96 -29.37
N PHE A 83 2.08 -3.46 -28.14
CA PHE A 83 2.62 -2.15 -27.85
C PHE A 83 4.14 -2.26 -27.67
N GLU A 84 4.89 -1.49 -28.45
CA GLU A 84 6.34 -1.38 -28.31
C GLU A 84 6.68 0.02 -27.80
N ASN A 85 6.96 0.10 -26.50
CA ASN A 85 7.39 1.33 -25.87
C ASN A 85 8.88 1.56 -26.17
N LYS A 86 9.19 2.65 -26.86
CA LYS A 86 10.56 3.10 -27.07
C LYS A 86 11.06 3.74 -25.78
N GLY A 87 12.07 3.11 -25.17
CA GLY A 87 12.77 3.63 -24.01
C GLY A 87 13.54 4.90 -24.32
N ASP A 88 13.99 5.56 -23.26
CA ASP A 88 14.73 6.82 -23.34
C ASP A 88 16.11 6.55 -23.98
N SER A 89 16.34 7.04 -25.20
CA SER A 89 17.61 6.87 -25.92
C SER A 89 18.76 7.74 -25.36
N PHE A 90 18.68 8.17 -24.09
CA PHE A 90 19.67 9.02 -23.44
C PHE A 90 21.04 8.34 -23.31
N PHE A 91 21.10 7.01 -23.29
CA PHE A 91 22.36 6.25 -23.21
C PHE A 91 23.30 6.53 -24.39
N LEU A 92 22.76 6.73 -25.61
CA LEU A 92 23.57 7.04 -26.79
C LEU A 92 24.04 8.51 -26.82
N GLN A 93 23.36 9.41 -26.12
CA GLN A 93 23.68 10.84 -26.11
C GLN A 93 24.88 11.18 -25.22
N ARG A 94 25.10 10.42 -24.12
CA ARG A 94 26.30 10.56 -23.28
C ARG A 94 27.56 10.00 -23.91
N LEU A 95 27.45 9.00 -24.80
CA LEU A 95 28.60 8.53 -25.58
C LEU A 95 29.00 9.55 -26.67
N ALA A 96 28.03 10.28 -27.23
CA ALA A 96 28.30 11.32 -28.23
C ALA A 96 28.90 12.62 -27.64
N SER A 97 28.79 12.86 -26.33
CA SER A 97 29.32 14.07 -25.68
C SER A 97 30.75 13.92 -25.12
N VAL A 98 31.36 12.73 -25.20
CA VAL A 98 32.80 12.55 -24.93
C VAL A 98 33.61 12.92 -26.18
N SER A 99 33.84 14.23 -26.37
CA SER A 99 34.83 14.69 -27.34
C SER A 99 36.25 14.38 -26.83
N VAL A 100 36.76 13.19 -27.15
CA VAL A 100 38.19 12.89 -27.00
C VAL A 100 38.95 13.69 -28.06
N LYS A 101 39.44 14.88 -27.69
CA LYS A 101 40.43 15.62 -28.47
C LYS A 101 41.81 14.96 -28.37
N SER A 102 41.96 13.74 -28.89
CA SER A 102 43.27 13.14 -29.20
C SER A 102 43.13 11.76 -29.85
N ALA A 103 42.99 11.70 -31.18
CA ALA A 103 43.56 10.70 -32.11
C ALA A 103 42.74 10.64 -33.42
N PRO A 104 43.36 10.37 -34.58
CA PRO A 104 42.68 10.40 -35.87
C PRO A 104 42.09 9.02 -36.18
N PHE A 105 40.87 8.75 -35.74
CA PHE A 105 40.11 7.61 -36.27
C PHE A 105 38.65 8.02 -36.39
N VAL A 106 38.23 8.31 -37.62
CA VAL A 106 36.83 8.62 -37.95
C VAL A 106 36.08 7.30 -37.97
N LEU A 107 35.42 6.94 -36.87
CA LEU A 107 34.37 5.93 -36.87
C LEU A 107 33.08 6.59 -37.39
N ASN A 108 32.77 6.35 -38.66
CA ASN A 108 31.47 6.67 -39.24
C ASN A 108 30.39 5.75 -38.63
N LEU A 109 29.79 6.16 -37.52
CA LEU A 109 28.52 5.62 -37.04
C LEU A 109 27.38 6.30 -37.82
N SER A 110 27.17 5.87 -39.07
CA SER A 110 26.03 6.32 -39.88
C SER A 110 24.78 5.48 -39.55
N ARG A 111 24.15 5.76 -38.40
CA ARG A 111 22.71 5.55 -38.19
C ARG A 111 22.24 6.43 -37.04
N SER A 112 21.83 7.65 -37.34
CA SER A 112 21.11 8.51 -36.39
C SER A 112 19.71 7.92 -36.18
N VAL A 113 19.55 7.04 -35.19
CA VAL A 113 18.22 6.74 -34.65
C VAL A 113 17.76 8.01 -33.93
N PRO A 114 16.61 8.62 -34.27
CA PRO A 114 16.13 9.79 -33.56
C PRO A 114 15.95 9.44 -32.09
N ALA A 115 16.60 10.19 -31.20
CA ALA A 115 16.43 10.03 -29.76
C ALA A 115 14.98 10.36 -29.40
N VAL A 116 14.25 9.38 -28.87
CA VAL A 116 12.89 9.57 -28.35
C VAL A 116 13.00 9.75 -26.85
N SER A 117 12.54 10.90 -26.34
CA SER A 117 12.43 11.13 -24.90
C SER A 117 11.22 10.37 -24.33
N SER A 118 11.39 9.67 -23.21
CA SER A 118 10.35 8.91 -22.52
C SER A 118 10.54 8.96 -21.01
N ALA A 119 9.46 9.04 -20.24
CA ALA A 119 9.55 9.00 -18.79
C ALA A 119 10.07 7.62 -18.30
N GLU A 120 11.04 7.63 -17.39
CA GLU A 120 11.62 6.42 -16.79
C GLU A 120 10.67 5.77 -15.79
N ILE A 121 10.41 4.47 -15.92
CA ILE A 121 9.50 3.72 -15.05
C ILE A 121 10.23 3.33 -13.75
N PRO A 122 9.75 3.77 -12.56
CA PRO A 122 10.34 3.37 -11.29
C PRO A 122 10.27 1.86 -11.07
N ASN A 123 11.30 1.30 -10.42
CA ASN A 123 11.37 -0.13 -10.07
C ASN A 123 11.18 -1.09 -11.25
N ALA A 124 11.44 -0.66 -12.49
CA ALA A 124 11.30 -1.49 -13.68
C ALA A 124 12.17 -2.77 -13.63
N VAL A 125 13.27 -2.74 -12.86
CA VAL A 125 14.09 -3.93 -12.55
C VAL A 125 13.29 -5.02 -11.85
N MET A 126 12.33 -4.67 -10.99
CA MET A 126 11.49 -5.67 -10.32
C MET A 126 10.57 -6.41 -11.28
N LEU A 127 10.19 -5.79 -12.41
CA LEU A 127 9.41 -6.44 -13.46
C LEU A 127 10.26 -7.45 -14.25
N LEU A 128 11.57 -7.25 -14.35
CA LEU A 128 12.48 -8.20 -15.02
C LEU A 128 12.54 -9.54 -14.29
N HIS A 129 12.42 -9.53 -12.97
CA HIS A 129 12.53 -10.73 -12.13
C HIS A 129 11.17 -11.28 -11.68
N ALA A 130 10.06 -10.71 -12.11
CA ALA A 130 8.74 -11.11 -11.63
C ALA A 130 8.43 -12.58 -11.92
N ASP A 131 8.62 -13.02 -13.17
CA ASP A 131 8.40 -14.42 -13.56
C ASP A 131 9.36 -15.38 -12.84
N CYS A 132 10.63 -14.99 -12.67
CA CYS A 132 11.63 -15.78 -11.96
C CYS A 132 11.31 -15.93 -10.46
N ASN A 133 10.67 -14.91 -9.87
CA ASN A 133 10.29 -14.86 -8.47
C ASN A 133 8.85 -15.36 -8.23
N GLU A 134 8.20 -15.92 -9.24
CA GLU A 134 6.80 -16.39 -9.19
C GLU A 134 5.81 -15.29 -8.74
N LEU A 135 6.09 -14.03 -9.10
CA LEU A 135 5.24 -12.89 -8.80
C LEU A 135 4.19 -12.70 -9.90
N GLU A 136 2.92 -12.57 -9.51
CA GLU A 136 1.85 -12.28 -10.46
C GLU A 136 1.82 -10.78 -10.82
N VAL A 137 2.02 -10.48 -12.11
CA VAL A 137 1.96 -9.12 -12.64
C VAL A 137 0.62 -8.89 -13.34
N MET A 138 -0.18 -8.01 -12.77
CA MET A 138 -1.44 -7.58 -13.36
C MET A 138 -1.19 -6.37 -14.27
N CYS A 139 -1.48 -6.53 -15.56
CA CYS A 139 -1.37 -5.48 -16.57
C CYS A 139 -2.69 -5.28 -17.32
N GLU A 140 -3.30 -4.11 -17.17
CA GLU A 140 -4.48 -3.71 -17.95
C GLU A 140 -4.16 -2.47 -18.79
N ILE A 141 -4.59 -2.47 -20.05
CA ILE A 141 -4.43 -1.35 -20.99
C ILE A 141 -5.82 -0.86 -21.35
N SER A 142 -6.04 0.45 -21.37
CA SER A 142 -7.31 1.06 -21.78
C SER A 142 -7.05 2.27 -22.67
N ARG A 143 -8.01 2.63 -23.52
CA ARG A 143 -7.92 3.85 -24.33
C ARG A 143 -8.05 5.07 -23.42
N TYR A 144 -7.11 6.01 -23.54
CA TYR A 144 -7.11 7.23 -22.73
C TYR A 144 -7.53 8.43 -23.57
N ALA A 145 -8.45 9.24 -23.05
CA ALA A 145 -8.90 10.48 -23.68
C ALA A 145 -8.39 11.68 -22.84
N PRO A 146 -7.37 12.42 -23.30
CA PRO A 146 -6.88 13.59 -22.58
C PRO A 146 -7.95 14.69 -22.50
N ARG A 147 -7.97 15.46 -21.41
CA ARG A 147 -8.95 16.52 -21.20
C ARG A 147 -8.77 17.63 -22.25
N GLY A 148 -9.85 18.05 -22.88
CA GLY A 148 -9.84 19.17 -23.84
C GLY A 148 -9.20 18.85 -25.20
N LEU A 149 -8.76 17.61 -25.43
CA LEU A 149 -8.30 17.12 -26.74
C LEU A 149 -9.42 16.27 -27.40
N PRO A 150 -9.62 16.37 -28.72
CA PRO A 150 -10.62 15.56 -29.42
C PRO A 150 -10.26 14.06 -29.40
N GLU A 151 -11.25 13.17 -29.24
CA GLU A 151 -11.10 11.70 -29.16
C GLU A 151 -10.37 11.04 -30.36
N ARG A 152 -10.27 11.76 -31.49
CA ARG A 152 -9.59 11.35 -32.72
C ARG A 152 -8.37 12.22 -33.05
N SER A 153 -7.75 12.86 -32.06
CA SER A 153 -6.44 13.47 -32.29
C SER A 153 -5.42 12.37 -32.61
N ASP A 154 -4.66 12.54 -33.69
CA ASP A 154 -3.34 11.92 -33.80
C ASP A 154 -2.38 12.81 -32.98
N PRO A 155 -1.62 12.27 -32.02
CA PRO A 155 -1.48 10.85 -31.67
C PRO A 155 -2.56 10.31 -30.73
N ALA A 156 -2.75 8.98 -30.73
CA ALA A 156 -3.62 8.28 -29.80
C ALA A 156 -2.94 8.05 -28.45
N TYR A 157 -3.75 7.91 -27.39
CA TYR A 157 -3.27 7.74 -26.01
C TYR A 157 -3.89 6.51 -25.36
N PHE A 158 -3.09 5.85 -24.51
CA PHE A 158 -3.49 4.68 -23.75
C PHE A 158 -3.07 4.82 -22.29
N MET A 159 -3.89 4.33 -21.38
CA MET A 159 -3.55 4.20 -19.96
C MET A 159 -3.20 2.75 -19.68
N VAL A 160 -2.06 2.52 -19.05
CA VAL A 160 -1.59 1.21 -18.60
C VAL A 160 -1.61 1.21 -17.08
N SER A 161 -2.27 0.24 -16.49
CA SER A 161 -2.25 0.00 -15.04
C SER A 161 -1.45 -1.26 -14.77
N LEU A 162 -0.35 -1.11 -14.04
CA LEU A 162 0.54 -2.18 -13.58
C LEU A 162 0.42 -2.33 -12.07
N SER A 163 0.25 -3.55 -11.59
CA SER A 163 0.40 -3.89 -10.18
C SER A 163 1.05 -5.26 -10.05
N VAL A 164 1.98 -5.39 -9.10
CA VAL A 164 2.68 -6.65 -8.83
C VAL A 164 2.22 -7.15 -7.46
N GLU A 165 1.65 -8.36 -7.42
CA GLU A 165 1.25 -8.97 -6.15
C GLU A 165 2.49 -9.27 -5.28
N GLY A 166 2.39 -9.01 -3.98
CA GLY A 166 3.47 -9.28 -3.00
C GLY A 166 4.57 -8.22 -2.88
N LEU A 167 4.68 -7.28 -3.82
CA LEU A 167 5.64 -6.16 -3.74
C LEU A 167 5.00 -4.81 -3.38
N ASP A 168 3.67 -4.76 -3.29
CA ASP A 168 2.88 -3.55 -3.01
C ASP A 168 3.17 -2.35 -3.95
N ILE A 169 3.82 -2.60 -5.09
CA ILE A 169 4.12 -1.61 -6.12
C ILE A 169 2.97 -1.55 -7.11
N SER A 170 2.57 -0.33 -7.44
CA SER A 170 1.51 -0.05 -8.40
C SER A 170 1.85 1.20 -9.21
N THR A 171 1.58 1.16 -10.51
CA THR A 171 1.98 2.22 -11.44
C THR A 171 0.95 2.38 -12.55
N SER A 172 0.53 3.61 -12.79
CA SER A 172 -0.33 4.01 -13.89
C SER A 172 0.47 4.84 -14.89
N LEU A 173 0.58 4.38 -16.14
CA LEU A 173 1.32 5.05 -17.21
C LEU A 173 0.38 5.55 -18.30
N ILE A 174 0.75 6.66 -18.93
CA ILE A 174 0.12 7.15 -20.15
C ILE A 174 1.10 6.97 -21.32
N LEU A 175 0.70 6.14 -22.27
CA LEU A 175 1.38 5.92 -23.53
C LEU A 175 0.83 6.87 -24.59
N GLN A 176 1.73 7.44 -25.39
CA GLN A 176 1.41 8.19 -26.60
C GLN A 176 1.92 7.42 -27.82
N THR A 177 1.10 7.25 -28.85
CA THR A 177 1.54 6.63 -30.10
C THR A 177 2.51 7.52 -30.87
N LEU A 178 3.56 6.93 -31.42
CA LEU A 178 4.51 7.62 -32.28
C LEU A 178 4.01 7.64 -33.73
N PRO A 179 4.33 8.69 -34.51
CA PRO A 179 3.99 8.73 -35.92
C PRO A 179 4.70 7.61 -36.67
N VAL A 180 3.97 6.92 -37.54
CA VAL A 180 4.51 5.89 -38.45
C VAL A 180 4.47 6.44 -39.86
N GLU A 181 5.60 6.40 -40.57
CA GLU A 181 5.66 6.72 -42.00
C GLU A 181 4.73 5.76 -42.77
N LYS A 182 3.71 6.34 -43.43
CA LYS A 182 2.68 5.58 -44.13
C LYS A 182 3.12 5.33 -45.58
N ASP A 183 3.38 4.07 -45.89
CA ASP A 183 3.62 3.56 -47.24
C ASP A 183 2.44 2.69 -47.70
N GLN A 184 2.41 2.29 -48.97
CA GLN A 184 1.36 1.42 -49.54
C GLN A 184 1.23 0.06 -48.83
N SER A 185 2.26 -0.37 -48.10
CA SER A 185 2.31 -1.64 -47.35
C SER A 185 2.08 -1.48 -45.84
N THR A 186 1.80 -0.28 -45.33
CA THR A 186 1.60 -0.06 -43.90
C THR A 186 0.32 -0.75 -43.43
N LEU A 187 0.47 -1.78 -42.62
CA LEU A 187 -0.64 -2.51 -42.02
C LEU A 187 -1.32 -1.66 -40.93
N THR A 188 -2.61 -1.89 -40.74
CA THR A 188 -3.41 -1.26 -39.68
C THR A 188 -3.87 -2.33 -38.71
N GLN A 189 -3.82 -2.05 -37.41
CA GLN A 189 -4.31 -2.97 -36.39
C GLN A 189 -5.84 -3.02 -36.43
N ASN A 190 -6.42 -4.22 -36.55
CA ASN A 190 -7.82 -4.40 -36.90
C ASN A 190 -8.80 -3.85 -35.86
N LYS A 191 -8.45 -3.90 -34.57
CA LYS A 191 -9.33 -3.52 -33.46
C LYS A 191 -9.24 -2.02 -33.12
N LEU A 192 -8.03 -1.49 -33.07
CA LEU A 192 -7.70 -0.12 -32.68
C LEU A 192 -7.71 0.84 -33.86
N SER A 193 -7.65 0.32 -35.09
CA SER A 193 -7.55 1.09 -36.34
C SER A 193 -6.35 2.05 -36.36
N LEU A 194 -5.21 1.60 -35.80
CA LEU A 194 -3.96 2.37 -35.72
C LEU A 194 -2.90 1.80 -36.66
N PRO A 195 -2.01 2.63 -37.23
CA PRO A 195 -0.94 2.17 -38.11
C PRO A 195 0.10 1.36 -37.32
N LEU A 196 0.49 0.22 -37.89
CA LEU A 196 1.56 -0.63 -37.36
C LEU A 196 2.91 -0.24 -37.97
N SER A 197 3.98 -0.44 -37.20
CA SER A 197 5.35 -0.36 -37.70
C SER A 197 5.63 -1.44 -38.75
N GLN A 198 6.80 -1.36 -39.39
CA GLN A 198 7.29 -2.42 -40.28
C GLN A 198 7.43 -3.78 -39.57
N SER A 199 7.62 -3.80 -38.25
CA SER A 199 7.67 -5.00 -37.42
C SER A 199 6.31 -5.45 -36.87
N GLY A 200 5.22 -4.83 -37.30
CA GLY A 200 3.86 -5.19 -36.87
C GLY A 200 3.50 -4.73 -35.46
N THR A 201 4.20 -3.73 -34.90
CA THR A 201 3.99 -3.25 -33.52
C THR A 201 3.46 -1.83 -33.49
N LEU A 202 2.66 -1.50 -32.48
CA LEU A 202 2.24 -0.13 -32.16
C LEU A 202 3.37 0.57 -31.43
N GLN A 203 4.02 1.52 -32.12
CA GLN A 203 5.11 2.30 -31.55
C GLN A 203 4.55 3.31 -30.56
N THR A 204 5.01 3.27 -29.31
CA THR A 204 4.59 4.19 -28.26
C THR A 204 5.76 4.74 -27.47
N LYS A 205 5.52 5.81 -26.71
CA LYS A 205 6.41 6.32 -25.66
C LYS A 205 5.62 6.62 -24.38
N VAL A 206 6.25 6.56 -23.21
CA VAL A 206 5.65 6.98 -21.94
C VAL A 206 5.83 8.49 -21.78
N ILE A 207 4.73 9.23 -21.68
CA ILE A 207 4.77 10.69 -21.53
C ILE A 207 4.55 11.16 -20.09
N PHE A 208 3.86 10.35 -19.29
CA PHE A 208 3.48 10.65 -17.91
C PHE A 208 3.16 9.35 -17.17
N LEU A 209 3.59 9.26 -15.91
CA LEU A 209 3.24 8.15 -15.03
C LEU A 209 3.05 8.62 -13.59
N VAL A 210 2.22 7.89 -12.85
CA VAL A 210 2.02 8.03 -11.40
C VAL A 210 2.22 6.67 -10.77
N PHE A 211 2.95 6.60 -9.66
CA PHE A 211 3.31 5.36 -9.00
C PHE A 211 3.19 5.45 -7.49
N SER A 212 3.06 4.30 -6.85
CA SER A 212 3.23 4.12 -5.42
C SER A 212 4.01 2.84 -5.14
N ASN A 213 4.84 2.90 -4.11
CA ASN A 213 5.58 1.76 -3.58
C ASN A 213 4.82 1.06 -2.44
N ILE A 214 3.59 1.48 -2.16
CA ILE A 214 2.68 0.81 -1.22
C ILE A 214 1.27 0.77 -1.83
N ASN A 215 0.57 -0.36 -1.69
CA ASN A 215 -0.85 -0.49 -2.05
C ASN A 215 -1.75 -0.49 -0.80
N SER A 216 -1.17 -0.77 0.37
CA SER A 216 -1.84 -0.96 1.63
C SER A 216 -0.89 -0.65 2.78
N VAL A 217 -1.39 -0.04 3.86
CA VAL A 217 -0.60 0.25 5.05
C VAL A 217 -1.48 0.23 6.29
N SER A 218 -0.97 -0.34 7.38
CA SER A 218 -1.61 -0.29 8.70
C SER A 218 -0.92 0.73 9.58
N ALA A 219 -1.70 1.59 10.24
CA ALA A 219 -1.18 2.62 11.13
C ALA A 219 -1.94 2.67 12.46
N PRO A 220 -1.25 2.96 13.58
CA PRO A 220 -1.89 2.99 14.88
C PRO A 220 -2.82 4.20 15.01
N LEU A 221 -3.93 4.02 15.72
CA LEU A 221 -4.82 5.13 16.10
C LEU A 221 -4.03 6.21 16.87
N ARG A 222 -4.27 7.48 16.52
CA ARG A 222 -3.52 8.67 17.00
C ARG A 222 -2.05 8.74 16.58
N GLY A 223 -1.56 7.76 15.82
CA GLY A 223 -0.25 7.82 15.20
C GLY A 223 -0.27 8.64 13.91
N ASP A 224 0.83 8.50 13.18
CA ASP A 224 1.08 9.19 11.92
C ASP A 224 1.35 8.16 10.81
N VAL A 225 1.07 8.53 9.56
CA VAL A 225 1.40 7.71 8.38
C VAL A 225 1.85 8.57 7.21
N LEU A 226 2.71 8.01 6.36
CA LEU A 226 3.10 8.57 5.08
C LEU A 226 2.51 7.70 3.96
N LEU A 227 1.63 8.28 3.15
CA LEU A 227 1.06 7.64 1.97
C LEU A 227 1.93 7.99 0.76
N ASN A 228 2.73 7.04 0.30
CA ASN A 228 3.68 7.24 -0.79
C ASN A 228 2.97 7.43 -2.14
N CYS A 229 3.28 8.49 -2.86
CA CYS A 229 2.84 8.68 -4.24
C CYS A 229 3.86 9.56 -4.97
N GLY A 230 4.21 9.18 -6.19
CA GLY A 230 5.14 9.92 -7.02
C GLY A 230 4.67 9.98 -8.47
N PHE A 231 5.23 10.91 -9.24
CA PHE A 231 5.01 10.99 -10.68
C PHE A 231 6.31 11.29 -11.43
N LYS A 232 6.37 10.84 -12.69
CA LYS A 232 7.42 11.19 -13.63
C LYS A 232 6.80 11.62 -14.95
N GLN A 233 7.47 12.48 -15.69
CA GLN A 233 7.02 13.01 -16.98
C GLN A 233 8.19 13.06 -17.97
N GLU A 234 7.88 13.14 -19.25
CA GLU A 234 8.86 13.42 -20.30
C GLU A 234 9.50 14.81 -20.09
N GLU A 235 10.83 14.90 -20.23
CA GLU A 235 11.60 16.15 -20.14
C GLU A 235 11.31 17.09 -21.32
N THR A 236 10.11 17.69 -21.34
CA THR A 236 9.78 18.78 -22.26
C THR A 236 9.81 20.10 -21.51
N SER A 237 10.53 21.09 -22.06
CA SER A 237 11.04 22.34 -21.45
C SER A 237 10.01 23.37 -20.95
N LEU A 238 8.77 22.98 -20.67
CA LEU A 238 7.74 23.83 -20.09
C LEU A 238 7.11 23.05 -18.94
N ALA A 239 7.47 23.37 -17.69
CA ALA A 239 6.87 22.76 -16.50
C ALA A 239 5.34 22.96 -16.56
N PRO A 240 4.54 21.92 -16.86
CA PRO A 240 3.10 22.06 -16.89
C PRO A 240 2.62 22.36 -15.47
N GLU A 241 1.49 23.05 -15.35
CA GLU A 241 0.86 23.26 -14.06
C GLU A 241 0.55 21.90 -13.41
N VAL A 242 1.29 21.55 -12.36
CA VAL A 242 1.10 20.32 -11.60
C VAL A 242 -0.05 20.54 -10.62
N GLY A 243 -1.14 19.82 -10.81
CA GLY A 243 -2.27 19.79 -9.87
C GLY A 243 -2.32 18.46 -9.14
N LEU A 244 -2.35 18.48 -7.81
CA LEU A 244 -2.49 17.27 -6.99
C LEU A 244 -3.80 17.30 -6.19
N GLU A 245 -4.51 16.18 -6.18
CA GLU A 245 -5.66 15.95 -5.32
C GLU A 245 -5.49 14.63 -4.58
N TRP A 246 -5.61 14.68 -3.25
CA TRP A 246 -5.78 13.49 -2.42
C TRP A 246 -7.22 13.38 -1.95
N ARG A 247 -7.81 12.20 -2.15
CA ARG A 247 -9.21 11.92 -1.80
C ARG A 247 -9.30 10.63 -0.99
N LEU A 248 -10.15 10.64 0.04
CA LEU A 248 -10.47 9.45 0.83
C LEU A 248 -11.85 8.95 0.43
N GLN A 249 -11.93 7.67 0.05
CA GLN A 249 -13.17 6.94 -0.19
C GLN A 249 -13.33 5.84 0.85
N HIS A 250 -14.42 5.85 1.61
CA HIS A 250 -14.73 4.82 2.60
C HIS A 250 -16.24 4.60 2.72
N ARG A 251 -16.67 3.33 2.64
CA ARG A 251 -18.08 2.90 2.79
C ARG A 251 -19.07 3.76 1.98
N GLY A 252 -18.75 4.00 0.70
CA GLY A 252 -19.59 4.76 -0.24
C GLY A 252 -19.56 6.28 -0.08
N LYS A 253 -18.83 6.83 0.90
CA LYS A 253 -18.61 8.27 1.05
C LYS A 253 -17.20 8.63 0.59
N GLY A 254 -17.10 9.72 -0.16
CA GLY A 254 -15.82 10.27 -0.59
C GLY A 254 -15.67 11.72 -0.17
N ARG A 255 -14.50 12.09 0.32
CA ARG A 255 -14.15 13.48 0.67
C ARG A 255 -12.75 13.79 0.19
N LYS A 256 -12.52 15.05 -0.18
CA LYS A 256 -11.18 15.53 -0.46
C LYS A 256 -10.42 15.65 0.86
N VAL A 257 -9.12 15.36 0.83
CA VAL A 257 -8.22 15.38 1.98
C VAL A 257 -7.31 16.58 1.88
N LEU A 258 -6.66 16.73 0.71
CA LEU A 258 -5.95 17.95 0.35
C LEU A 258 -5.98 18.18 -1.17
N GLU A 259 -5.63 19.41 -1.54
CA GLU A 259 -5.39 19.82 -2.91
C GLU A 259 -4.14 20.69 -2.99
N MET A 260 -3.40 20.60 -4.09
CA MET A 260 -2.32 21.51 -4.43
C MET A 260 -2.57 22.03 -5.83
N LYS A 261 -2.65 23.36 -5.95
CA LYS A 261 -2.87 24.10 -7.20
C LYS A 261 -2.09 25.41 -7.18
N ARG A 262 -1.90 26.02 -8.35
CA ARG A 262 -1.36 27.37 -8.46
C ARG A 262 -2.47 28.38 -8.18
N GLU A 263 -2.24 29.29 -7.24
CA GLU A 263 -3.20 30.33 -6.92
C GLU A 263 -3.08 31.47 -7.94
N LEU A 264 -4.11 31.68 -8.77
CA LEU A 264 -4.10 32.70 -9.83
C LEU A 264 -4.32 34.15 -9.33
N ASP A 265 -4.70 34.34 -8.06
CA ASP A 265 -5.13 35.65 -7.53
C ASP A 265 -3.96 36.51 -7.00
N ASN A 266 -2.79 35.91 -6.80
CA ASN A 266 -1.58 36.60 -6.36
C ASN A 266 -0.67 36.90 -7.56
N THR A 267 -0.14 38.12 -7.64
CA THR A 267 0.74 38.64 -8.72
C THR A 267 2.03 37.84 -8.97
N GLU A 268 2.31 36.79 -8.19
CA GLU A 268 3.46 35.88 -8.34
C GLU A 268 3.07 34.41 -8.57
N GLY A 269 1.78 34.04 -8.60
CA GLY A 269 1.31 32.68 -8.87
C GLY A 269 1.96 31.61 -7.99
N ALA A 270 1.86 31.78 -6.67
CA ALA A 270 2.40 30.80 -5.72
C ALA A 270 1.65 29.46 -5.81
N THR A 271 2.37 28.35 -5.64
CA THR A 271 1.74 27.03 -5.51
C THR A 271 1.32 26.83 -4.06
N VAL A 272 0.03 26.61 -3.82
CA VAL A 272 -0.53 26.54 -2.48
C VAL A 272 -1.13 25.16 -2.23
N VAL A 273 -0.89 24.63 -1.04
CA VAL A 273 -1.45 23.37 -0.55
C VAL A 273 -2.61 23.67 0.39
N HIS A 274 -3.81 23.26 0.02
CA HIS A 274 -5.02 23.40 0.82
C HIS A 274 -5.40 22.04 1.43
N GLY A 275 -5.13 21.87 2.73
CA GLY A 275 -5.56 20.70 3.49
C GLY A 275 -6.97 20.86 4.04
N GLU A 276 -7.91 20.02 3.61
CA GLU A 276 -9.26 19.95 4.19
C GLU A 276 -9.26 19.14 5.49
N ARG A 277 -8.42 18.11 5.56
CA ARG A 277 -8.21 17.31 6.76
C ARG A 277 -7.07 17.89 7.59
N LYS A 278 -7.34 18.28 8.84
CA LYS A 278 -6.29 18.77 9.75
C LYS A 278 -5.20 17.71 9.93
N GLY A 279 -3.94 18.15 9.88
CA GLY A 279 -2.78 17.25 9.96
C GLY A 279 -2.46 16.52 8.65
N SER A 280 -3.07 16.88 7.52
CA SER A 280 -2.59 16.46 6.20
C SER A 280 -1.60 17.46 5.63
N SER A 281 -0.49 17.00 5.06
CA SER A 281 0.48 17.85 4.35
C SER A 281 1.19 17.12 3.22
N VAL A 282 1.66 17.91 2.25
CA VAL A 282 2.51 17.49 1.13
C VAL A 282 3.60 18.55 0.97
N ASP A 283 4.83 18.12 0.68
CA ASP A 283 5.93 19.03 0.38
C ASP A 283 5.85 19.50 -1.08
N ALA A 284 5.36 20.73 -1.27
CA ALA A 284 5.23 21.34 -2.60
C ALA A 284 6.57 21.47 -3.34
N ALA A 285 7.68 21.65 -2.61
CA ALA A 285 9.00 21.79 -3.20
C ALA A 285 9.52 20.46 -3.74
N GLN A 286 9.29 19.36 -3.02
CA GLN A 286 9.60 18.00 -3.50
C GLN A 286 8.68 17.60 -4.66
N ALA A 287 7.40 17.94 -4.61
CA ALA A 287 6.46 17.67 -5.70
C ALA A 287 6.91 18.31 -7.02
N LEU A 288 7.44 19.55 -6.97
CA LEU A 288 7.89 20.27 -8.17
C LEU A 288 9.29 19.88 -8.66
N ARG A 289 10.22 19.51 -7.77
CA ARG A 289 11.61 19.18 -8.14
C ARG A 289 11.83 17.70 -8.41
N GLU A 290 11.19 16.85 -7.62
CA GLU A 290 11.46 15.40 -7.56
C GLU A 290 10.25 14.58 -8.01
N GLY A 291 9.09 15.22 -8.22
CA GLY A 291 7.84 14.52 -8.54
C GLY A 291 7.24 13.76 -7.36
N ASN A 292 7.72 14.01 -6.13
CA ASN A 292 7.22 13.33 -4.92
C ASN A 292 6.00 14.06 -4.35
N VAL A 293 4.84 13.41 -4.40
CA VAL A 293 3.55 13.93 -3.95
C VAL A 293 2.98 13.13 -2.77
N SER A 294 3.87 12.47 -2.02
CA SER A 294 3.51 11.69 -0.85
C SER A 294 2.84 12.57 0.20
N MET A 295 1.75 12.06 0.78
CA MET A 295 0.99 12.79 1.80
C MET A 295 1.29 12.23 3.19
N SER A 296 1.64 13.12 4.12
CA SER A 296 1.70 12.78 5.53
C SER A 296 0.35 13.08 6.20
N LEU A 297 -0.07 12.17 7.07
CA LEU A 297 -1.26 12.30 7.92
C LEU A 297 -0.83 12.13 9.37
N THR A 298 -1.07 13.13 10.21
CA THR A 298 -0.83 13.05 11.65
C THR A 298 -2.10 12.86 12.47
N GLU A 299 -1.98 12.41 13.72
CA GLU A 299 -3.10 12.25 14.67
C GLU A 299 -4.28 11.46 14.09
N LEU A 300 -4.00 10.27 13.55
CA LEU A 300 -4.97 9.43 12.86
C LEU A 300 -6.21 9.10 13.70
N LYS A 301 -7.37 9.11 13.06
CA LYS A 301 -8.67 8.74 13.65
C LYS A 301 -9.24 7.53 12.93
N VAL A 302 -10.14 6.80 13.58
CA VAL A 302 -10.87 5.70 12.93
C VAL A 302 -11.56 6.14 11.63
N GLY A 303 -12.09 7.37 11.60
CA GLY A 303 -12.72 7.95 10.41
C GLY A 303 -11.76 8.31 9.27
N ASP A 304 -10.44 8.18 9.46
CA ASP A 304 -9.43 8.30 8.40
C ASP A 304 -9.17 6.96 7.71
N GLU A 305 -9.69 5.84 8.22
CA GLU A 305 -9.57 4.54 7.54
C GLU A 305 -10.28 4.56 6.18
N GLY A 306 -9.65 3.94 5.18
CA GLY A 306 -10.27 3.70 3.88
C GLY A 306 -9.28 3.78 2.72
N THR A 307 -9.85 3.94 1.54
CA THR A 307 -9.14 3.92 0.28
C THR A 307 -8.75 5.35 -0.10
N TYR A 308 -7.46 5.65 -0.06
CA TYR A 308 -6.90 6.92 -0.47
C TYR A 308 -6.55 6.89 -1.96
N ILE A 309 -6.87 7.97 -2.66
CA ILE A 309 -6.64 8.12 -4.10
C ILE A 309 -5.78 9.36 -4.30
N CYS A 310 -4.56 9.14 -4.79
CA CYS A 310 -3.65 10.17 -5.26
C CYS A 310 -3.98 10.45 -6.72
N THR A 311 -4.41 11.67 -7.07
CA THR A 311 -4.63 12.09 -8.45
C THR A 311 -3.66 13.20 -8.81
N VAL A 312 -2.80 12.94 -9.78
CA VAL A 312 -1.88 13.95 -10.31
C VAL A 312 -2.39 14.38 -11.68
N ASN A 313 -2.50 15.70 -11.87
CA ASN A 313 -2.91 16.34 -13.10
C ASN A 313 -1.70 17.09 -13.66
N LEU A 314 -1.44 16.89 -14.94
CA LEU A 314 -0.34 17.51 -15.66
C LEU A 314 -0.86 17.99 -17.02
N GLY A 315 -1.18 19.28 -17.11
CA GLY A 315 -1.87 19.84 -18.29
C GLY A 315 -3.18 19.11 -18.59
N ASN A 316 -3.25 18.45 -19.75
CA ASN A 316 -4.43 17.69 -20.19
C ASN A 316 -4.45 16.23 -19.70
N PHE A 317 -3.38 15.81 -19.03
CA PHE A 317 -3.17 14.44 -18.58
C PHE A 317 -3.46 14.32 -17.09
N HIS A 318 -4.02 13.18 -16.69
CA HIS A 318 -4.16 12.83 -15.29
C HIS A 318 -4.04 11.33 -15.11
N ALA A 319 -3.46 10.93 -13.99
CA ALA A 319 -3.30 9.53 -13.62
C ALA A 319 -3.45 9.42 -12.11
N GLN A 320 -3.79 8.21 -11.66
CA GLN A 320 -4.17 7.97 -10.28
C GLN A 320 -3.45 6.77 -9.71
N GLN A 321 -3.23 6.81 -8.40
CA GLN A 321 -2.84 5.66 -7.62
C GLN A 321 -3.70 5.53 -6.37
N VAL A 322 -3.99 4.29 -6.01
CA VAL A 322 -4.86 3.92 -4.90
C VAL A 322 -4.05 3.24 -3.80
N ILE A 323 -4.30 3.62 -2.55
CA ILE A 323 -3.62 3.10 -1.36
C ILE A 323 -4.67 2.85 -0.27
N GLN A 324 -4.68 1.65 0.29
CA GLN A 324 -5.58 1.27 1.37
C GLN A 324 -4.95 1.60 2.74
N LEU A 325 -5.57 2.47 3.52
CA LEU A 325 -5.15 2.74 4.89
C LEU A 325 -6.03 1.95 5.87
N HIS A 326 -5.40 1.11 6.68
CA HIS A 326 -6.01 0.43 7.81
C HIS A 326 -5.61 1.11 9.12
N ILE A 327 -6.59 1.33 10.00
CA ILE A 327 -6.33 1.82 11.35
C ILE A 327 -6.32 0.63 12.30
N VAL A 328 -5.34 0.59 13.18
CA VAL A 328 -5.22 -0.46 14.20
C VAL A 328 -5.09 0.14 15.59
N GLN A 329 -5.70 -0.52 16.57
CA GLN A 329 -5.58 -0.19 17.98
C GLN A 329 -5.65 -1.49 18.79
N PRO A 330 -4.54 -1.89 19.44
CA PRO A 330 -4.52 -3.08 20.29
C PRO A 330 -5.48 -2.97 21.48
N PRO A 331 -6.12 -4.09 21.89
CA PRO A 331 -7.01 -4.12 23.05
C PRO A 331 -6.28 -3.97 24.39
N GLN A 332 -6.95 -3.30 25.33
CA GLN A 332 -6.61 -3.34 26.75
C GLN A 332 -7.47 -4.41 27.42
N VAL A 333 -6.85 -5.44 27.97
CA VAL A 333 -7.56 -6.59 28.55
C VAL A 333 -7.39 -6.62 30.07
N SER A 334 -8.50 -6.79 30.79
CA SER A 334 -8.50 -6.92 32.25
C SER A 334 -9.59 -7.90 32.73
N LEU A 335 -9.44 -8.41 33.96
CA LEU A 335 -10.46 -9.22 34.62
C LEU A 335 -11.27 -8.35 35.60
N SER A 336 -12.52 -8.73 35.88
CA SER A 336 -13.39 -8.00 36.81
C SER A 336 -12.95 -8.10 38.27
N GLU A 337 -12.17 -9.12 38.60
CA GLU A 337 -11.69 -9.41 39.95
C GLU A 337 -10.16 -9.40 39.95
N GLU A 338 -9.55 -8.84 41.00
CA GLU A 338 -8.11 -8.98 41.26
C GLU A 338 -7.80 -10.26 42.04
N LYS A 339 -8.75 -10.71 42.86
CA LYS A 339 -8.67 -11.92 43.70
C LYS A 339 -9.96 -12.70 43.61
N LEU A 340 -9.85 -14.01 43.45
CA LEU A 340 -11.01 -14.89 43.29
C LEU A 340 -11.10 -15.86 44.46
N ILE A 341 -12.08 -15.66 45.34
CA ILE A 341 -12.38 -16.54 46.46
C ILE A 341 -13.78 -17.13 46.25
N LEU A 342 -13.84 -18.43 45.96
CA LEU A 342 -15.10 -19.10 45.68
C LEU A 342 -15.87 -19.40 46.96
N GLN A 343 -17.13 -18.98 47.00
CA GLN A 343 -18.06 -19.35 48.08
C GLN A 343 -18.58 -20.77 47.84
N LYS A 344 -18.71 -21.55 48.92
CA LYS A 344 -19.14 -22.97 48.83
C LYS A 344 -20.57 -23.16 48.30
N SER A 345 -21.43 -22.13 48.37
CA SER A 345 -22.86 -22.24 48.09
C SER A 345 -23.35 -21.52 46.84
N SER A 346 -22.52 -20.68 46.20
CA SER A 346 -22.95 -19.86 45.05
C SER A 346 -21.90 -19.85 43.94
N PRO A 347 -22.32 -20.05 42.68
CA PRO A 347 -21.44 -19.82 41.54
C PRO A 347 -21.14 -18.32 41.41
N GLN A 348 -19.90 -17.99 41.02
CA GLN A 348 -19.45 -16.60 40.86
C GLN A 348 -19.24 -16.30 39.38
N THR A 349 -19.67 -15.13 38.92
CA THR A 349 -19.42 -14.66 37.56
C THR A 349 -18.08 -13.93 37.49
N LEU A 350 -17.20 -14.35 36.59
CA LEU A 350 -15.96 -13.65 36.26
C LEU A 350 -16.10 -13.04 34.86
N SER A 351 -15.70 -11.78 34.73
CA SER A 351 -15.75 -11.06 33.45
C SER A 351 -14.33 -10.75 32.97
N CYS A 352 -14.10 -10.91 31.68
CA CYS A 352 -12.92 -10.43 30.98
C CYS A 352 -13.33 -9.25 30.11
N HIS A 353 -12.78 -8.09 30.41
CA HIS A 353 -13.04 -6.84 29.72
C HIS A 353 -11.98 -6.63 28.63
N CYS A 354 -12.42 -6.52 27.39
CA CYS A 354 -11.59 -6.18 26.24
C CYS A 354 -11.98 -4.78 25.77
N ALA A 355 -11.08 -3.81 25.97
CA ALA A 355 -11.42 -2.39 25.85
C ALA A 355 -10.59 -1.65 24.80
N LYS A 356 -11.24 -0.67 24.16
CA LYS A 356 -10.63 0.34 23.27
C LYS A 356 -9.79 -0.28 22.16
N TYR A 357 -10.33 -1.27 21.46
CA TYR A 357 -9.65 -1.90 20.32
C TYR A 357 -10.28 -1.51 18.98
N TYR A 358 -9.52 -1.68 17.90
CA TYR A 358 -9.97 -1.48 16.53
C TYR A 358 -9.04 -2.24 15.56
N PRO A 359 -9.51 -2.99 14.56
CA PRO A 359 -10.89 -3.11 14.05
C PRO A 359 -11.80 -3.98 14.93
N LEU A 360 -13.04 -4.22 14.48
CA LEU A 360 -14.10 -4.90 15.25
C LEU A 360 -13.78 -6.39 15.54
N ASP A 361 -13.09 -7.07 14.62
CA ASP A 361 -12.87 -8.52 14.67
C ASP A 361 -12.00 -8.91 15.88
N THR A 362 -12.63 -9.46 16.92
CA THR A 362 -11.95 -9.87 18.15
C THR A 362 -12.49 -11.23 18.58
N GLN A 363 -11.59 -12.13 18.97
CA GLN A 363 -11.95 -13.44 19.49
C GLN A 363 -11.52 -13.56 20.95
N MET A 364 -12.42 -14.06 21.80
CA MET A 364 -12.18 -14.26 23.22
C MET A 364 -12.49 -15.71 23.60
N GLU A 365 -11.52 -16.36 24.23
CA GLU A 365 -11.60 -17.76 24.64
C GLU A 365 -11.24 -17.90 26.11
N TRP A 366 -11.88 -18.86 26.80
CA TRP A 366 -11.60 -19.15 28.20
C TRP A 366 -10.97 -20.52 28.39
N PHE A 367 -9.95 -20.55 29.24
CA PHE A 367 -9.23 -21.75 29.65
C PHE A 367 -9.15 -21.85 31.17
N PHE A 368 -9.11 -23.08 31.70
CA PHE A 368 -8.76 -23.35 33.09
C PHE A 368 -7.70 -24.43 33.19
N LEU A 369 -6.88 -24.34 34.23
CA LEU A 369 -5.83 -25.27 34.57
C LEU A 369 -5.94 -25.62 36.06
N PRO A 370 -6.49 -26.80 36.40
CA PRO A 370 -6.45 -27.32 37.76
C PRO A 370 -5.01 -27.55 38.22
N PRO A 371 -4.71 -27.45 39.53
CA PRO A 371 -3.35 -27.61 40.05
C PRO A 371 -2.78 -29.03 39.89
N THR A 372 -3.64 -30.02 39.65
CA THR A 372 -3.27 -31.43 39.44
C THR A 372 -2.91 -31.75 37.99
N GLU A 373 -3.06 -30.80 37.08
CA GLU A 373 -2.90 -30.99 35.63
C GLU A 373 -1.80 -30.09 35.07
N SER A 374 -1.22 -30.50 33.95
CA SER A 374 -0.12 -29.77 33.29
C SER A 374 -0.58 -28.95 32.09
N GLU A 375 -1.73 -29.28 31.48
CA GLU A 375 -2.21 -28.66 30.25
C GLU A 375 -3.52 -27.90 30.46
N PRO A 376 -3.64 -26.65 29.94
CA PRO A 376 -4.87 -25.88 30.05
C PRO A 376 -6.01 -26.54 29.27
N LYS A 377 -7.19 -26.60 29.89
CA LYS A 377 -8.42 -27.10 29.28
C LYS A 377 -9.33 -25.96 28.89
N LEU A 378 -10.07 -26.16 27.80
CA LEU A 378 -11.05 -25.20 27.31
C LEU A 378 -12.29 -25.20 28.23
N PHE A 379 -12.83 -24.03 28.56
CA PHE A 379 -14.09 -23.94 29.30
C PHE A 379 -15.26 -24.49 28.46
N PRO A 380 -16.10 -25.42 28.98
CA PRO A 380 -17.12 -26.12 28.18
C PRO A 380 -18.13 -25.21 27.45
N ASN A 381 -18.51 -24.08 28.05
CA ASN A 381 -19.53 -23.20 27.49
C ASN A 381 -18.98 -21.90 26.92
N GLN A 382 -17.65 -21.69 26.91
CA GLN A 382 -16.94 -20.46 26.47
C GLN A 382 -17.47 -19.10 27.00
N GLY A 383 -18.46 -19.12 27.91
CA GLY A 383 -19.10 -17.93 28.45
C GLY A 383 -20.11 -17.30 27.50
N SER A 384 -20.54 -16.08 27.87
CA SER A 384 -21.40 -15.23 27.05
C SER A 384 -20.68 -13.92 26.72
N LEU A 385 -20.78 -13.47 25.48
CA LEU A 385 -20.26 -12.17 25.05
C LEU A 385 -21.30 -11.07 25.23
N SER A 386 -20.87 -9.91 25.70
CA SER A 386 -21.67 -8.69 25.64
C SER A 386 -21.80 -8.19 24.20
N SER A 387 -22.80 -7.35 23.94
CA SER A 387 -22.82 -6.55 22.72
C SER A 387 -21.60 -5.63 22.64
N HIS A 388 -21.16 -5.31 21.42
CA HIS A 388 -20.11 -4.32 21.21
C HIS A 388 -20.58 -2.92 21.62
N ARG A 389 -19.73 -2.21 22.35
CA ARG A 389 -19.90 -0.79 22.65
C ARG A 389 -18.90 0.01 21.83
N GLN A 390 -19.40 0.94 21.02
CA GLN A 390 -18.54 1.87 20.28
C GLN A 390 -18.32 3.15 21.09
N HIS A 391 -17.08 3.63 21.10
CA HIS A 391 -16.66 4.87 21.76
C HIS A 391 -16.65 6.05 20.78
N GLY A 392 -16.56 7.27 21.31
CA GLY A 392 -16.54 8.49 20.49
C GLY A 392 -15.30 8.64 19.60
N ASP A 393 -14.19 7.95 19.93
CA ASP A 393 -13.00 7.86 19.08
C ASP A 393 -13.09 6.77 18.00
N GLY A 394 -14.21 6.05 17.95
CA GLY A 394 -14.49 4.98 17.00
C GLY A 394 -14.05 3.58 17.46
N THR A 395 -13.31 3.48 18.56
CA THR A 395 -12.88 2.17 19.10
C THR A 395 -14.04 1.37 19.67
N PHE A 396 -13.84 0.06 19.83
CA PHE A 396 -14.82 -0.85 20.39
C PHE A 396 -14.38 -1.39 21.76
N SER A 397 -15.37 -1.78 22.54
CA SER A 397 -15.21 -2.56 23.76
C SER A 397 -16.24 -3.68 23.78
N LEU A 398 -15.84 -4.86 24.26
CA LEU A 398 -16.75 -5.94 24.59
C LEU A 398 -16.26 -6.66 25.85
N SER A 399 -17.12 -7.42 26.51
CA SER A 399 -16.75 -8.25 27.65
C SER A 399 -17.23 -9.67 27.46
N SER A 400 -16.44 -10.63 27.93
CA SER A 400 -16.82 -12.03 28.00
C SER A 400 -17.06 -12.42 29.45
N HIS A 401 -18.15 -13.12 29.71
CA HIS A 401 -18.58 -13.49 31.07
C HIS A 401 -18.67 -15.00 31.19
N ILE A 402 -18.01 -15.57 32.20
CA ILE A 402 -18.13 -16.99 32.56
C ILE A 402 -18.65 -17.15 33.97
N THR A 403 -19.38 -18.24 34.19
CA THR A 403 -19.83 -18.65 35.51
C THR A 403 -18.88 -19.72 36.04
N ILE A 404 -18.22 -19.44 37.16
CA ILE A 404 -17.25 -20.33 37.78
C ILE A 404 -17.97 -21.25 38.77
N PRO A 405 -17.88 -22.58 38.59
CA PRO A 405 -18.47 -23.53 39.53
C PRO A 405 -17.78 -23.47 40.90
N PRO A 406 -18.52 -23.62 42.01
CA PRO A 406 -17.93 -23.66 43.36
C PRO A 406 -17.08 -24.92 43.60
N SER A 407 -17.12 -25.91 42.68
CA SER A 407 -16.33 -27.14 42.75
C SER A 407 -14.86 -26.97 42.36
N PHE A 408 -14.47 -25.79 41.85
CA PHE A 408 -13.08 -25.54 41.46
C PHE A 408 -12.19 -25.46 42.71
N SER A 409 -11.10 -26.23 42.71
CA SER A 409 -10.18 -26.27 43.84
C SER A 409 -9.32 -25.00 43.91
N PRO A 410 -8.92 -24.56 45.13
CA PRO A 410 -7.87 -23.56 45.28
C PRO A 410 -6.62 -23.92 44.47
N GLY A 411 -5.99 -22.93 43.86
CA GLY A 411 -4.85 -23.12 42.95
C GLY A 411 -5.23 -23.32 41.48
N THR A 412 -6.53 -23.46 41.15
CA THR A 412 -6.98 -23.52 39.75
C THR A 412 -6.72 -22.17 39.08
N LYS A 413 -5.97 -22.17 37.97
CA LYS A 413 -5.70 -20.98 37.16
C LYS A 413 -6.75 -20.85 36.07
N ILE A 414 -7.38 -19.70 35.96
CA ILE A 414 -8.39 -19.36 34.95
C ILE A 414 -7.79 -18.28 34.05
N THR A 415 -7.86 -18.47 32.73
CA THR A 415 -7.22 -17.62 31.74
C THR A 415 -8.22 -17.19 30.67
N CYS A 416 -8.29 -15.89 30.42
CA CYS A 416 -8.94 -15.30 29.26
C CYS A 416 -7.88 -15.05 28.18
N LYS A 417 -8.06 -15.66 27.00
CA LYS A 417 -7.24 -15.43 25.81
C LYS A 417 -7.98 -14.49 24.87
N VAL A 418 -7.31 -13.46 24.37
CA VAL A 418 -7.87 -12.48 23.43
C VAL A 418 -7.00 -12.42 22.19
N SER A 419 -7.58 -12.74 21.03
CA SER A 419 -6.92 -12.67 19.73
C SER A 419 -7.52 -11.51 18.91
N HIS A 420 -6.68 -10.66 18.34
CA HIS A 420 -7.12 -9.44 17.64
C HIS A 420 -6.14 -9.09 16.50
N PRO A 421 -6.61 -8.61 15.32
CA PRO A 421 -5.75 -8.29 14.17
C PRO A 421 -4.67 -7.24 14.40
N ALA A 422 -4.79 -6.40 15.44
CA ALA A 422 -3.75 -5.42 15.76
C ALA A 422 -2.57 -6.00 16.55
N MET A 423 -2.52 -7.33 16.74
CA MET A 423 -1.47 -8.02 17.49
C MET A 423 -1.08 -9.32 16.79
N ASP A 424 0.23 -9.55 16.65
CA ASP A 424 0.75 -10.81 16.09
C ASP A 424 0.53 -11.99 17.05
N GLU A 425 0.60 -11.72 18.37
CA GLU A 425 0.37 -12.70 19.42
C GLU A 425 -0.89 -12.39 20.25
N PRO A 426 -1.66 -13.41 20.66
CA PRO A 426 -2.84 -13.21 21.50
C PRO A 426 -2.45 -12.79 22.93
N LEU A 427 -3.30 -11.98 23.56
CA LEU A 427 -3.15 -11.58 24.96
C LEU A 427 -3.75 -12.62 25.90
N TYR A 428 -3.08 -12.84 27.02
CA TYR A 428 -3.52 -13.75 28.07
C TYR A 428 -3.60 -13.00 29.40
N VAL A 429 -4.78 -13.02 30.03
CA VAL A 429 -4.96 -12.52 31.40
C VAL A 429 -5.50 -13.65 32.25
N SER A 430 -4.90 -13.86 33.43
CA SER A 430 -5.24 -14.99 34.28
C SER A 430 -5.41 -14.62 35.74
N ILE A 431 -6.28 -15.35 36.42
CA ILE A 431 -6.51 -15.28 37.87
C ILE A 431 -6.43 -16.67 38.48
N VAL A 432 -6.01 -16.77 39.73
CA VAL A 432 -5.93 -18.03 40.47
C VAL A 432 -7.00 -18.05 41.56
N VAL A 433 -7.68 -19.18 41.72
CA VAL A 433 -8.62 -19.40 42.81
C VAL A 433 -7.85 -19.45 44.14
N GLU A 434 -8.09 -18.48 45.02
CA GLU A 434 -7.47 -18.42 46.35
C GLU A 434 -8.24 -19.27 47.37
N SER A 435 -7.52 -19.76 48.39
CA SER A 435 -8.16 -20.38 49.54
C SER A 435 -8.89 -19.32 50.38
N PRO A 436 -10.10 -19.62 50.90
CA PRO A 436 -10.76 -18.71 51.85
C PRO A 436 -9.86 -18.49 53.06
N GLN A 437 -9.70 -17.22 53.49
CA GLN A 437 -8.96 -16.92 54.71
C GLN A 437 -9.60 -17.65 55.89
N PRO A 438 -8.81 -18.22 56.83
CA PRO A 438 -9.38 -18.84 58.01
C PRO A 438 -10.17 -17.79 58.79
N ASP A 439 -11.43 -18.10 59.12
CA ASP A 439 -12.28 -17.20 59.88
C ASP A 439 -11.53 -16.76 61.15
N SER A 440 -11.32 -15.44 61.25
CA SER A 440 -10.73 -14.74 62.41
C SER A 440 -11.39 -15.13 63.75
N TYR A 441 -12.58 -15.73 63.68
CA TYR A 441 -13.29 -16.34 64.80
C TYR A 441 -12.40 -17.23 65.68
N TRP A 442 -11.51 -18.04 65.13
CA TRP A 442 -10.62 -18.89 65.94
C TRP A 442 -9.59 -18.08 66.73
N TRP A 443 -9.12 -16.96 66.17
CA TRP A 443 -8.24 -16.03 66.86
C TRP A 443 -8.99 -15.25 67.95
N VAL A 444 -10.23 -14.81 67.67
CA VAL A 444 -11.10 -14.14 68.64
C VAL A 444 -11.50 -15.06 69.79
N LEU A 445 -11.86 -16.32 69.48
CA LEU A 445 -12.18 -17.33 70.48
C LEU A 445 -10.93 -17.67 71.33
N GLY A 446 -9.77 -17.80 70.69
CA GLY A 446 -8.49 -17.97 71.39
C GLY A 446 -8.20 -16.81 72.34
N PHE A 447 -8.39 -15.57 71.89
CA PHE A 447 -8.22 -14.37 72.71
C PHE A 447 -9.22 -14.30 73.86
N LEU A 448 -10.48 -14.69 73.64
CA LEU A 448 -11.52 -14.78 74.68
C LEU A 448 -11.17 -15.84 75.74
N VAL A 449 -10.70 -17.01 75.34
CA VAL A 449 -10.28 -18.06 76.28
C VAL A 449 -9.07 -17.61 77.10
N VAL A 450 -8.07 -17.00 76.47
CA VAL A 450 -6.88 -16.48 77.17
C VAL A 450 -7.25 -15.37 78.15
N THR A 451 -8.12 -14.44 77.76
CA THR A 451 -8.59 -13.37 78.66
C THR A 451 -9.39 -13.92 79.84
N VAL A 452 -10.30 -14.88 79.63
CA VAL A 452 -11.04 -15.54 80.72
C VAL A 452 -10.11 -16.28 81.67
N LEU A 453 -9.10 -17.01 81.16
CA LEU A 453 -8.10 -17.69 81.98
C LEU A 453 -7.25 -16.71 82.79
N PHE A 454 -6.87 -15.57 82.19
CA PHE A 454 -6.15 -14.52 82.89
C PHE A 454 -6.98 -13.95 84.06
N PHE A 455 -8.25 -13.59 83.82
CA PHE A 455 -9.14 -13.11 84.88
C PHE A 455 -9.40 -14.16 85.97
N TYR A 456 -9.50 -15.45 85.60
CA TYR A 456 -9.64 -16.54 86.57
C TYR A 456 -8.39 -16.68 87.47
N GLN A 457 -7.19 -16.54 86.90
CA GLN A 457 -5.94 -16.58 87.69
C GLN A 457 -5.77 -15.35 88.60
N VAL A 458 -6.27 -14.19 88.19
CA VAL A 458 -6.19 -12.95 89.00
C VAL A 458 -7.20 -12.93 90.16
N MET A 459 -8.34 -13.61 90.02
CA MET A 459 -9.37 -13.69 91.08
C MET A 459 -9.17 -14.82 92.09
N LYS A 460 -8.12 -15.64 91.93
CA LYS A 460 -7.76 -16.72 92.84
C LYS A 460 -6.58 -16.30 93.70
#